data_AF-A0A924FW06-F1
#
_entry.id   AF-A0A924FW06-F1
#
_cell.length_a   1.000
_cell.length_b   1.000
_cell.length_c   1.000
_cell.angle_alpha   90.00
_cell.angle_beta   90.00
_cell.angle_gamma   90.00
#
_symmetry.space_group_name_H-M   'P 1'
#
loop_
_entity.id
_entity.type
_entity.pdbx_description
1 polymer ?
#
loop_
_entity_poly.entity_id
_entity_poly.type
_entity_poly.pdbx_seq_one_letter_code
_entity_poly.pdbx_strand_id
1 'polypeptide(L)'
;MRNSRSRVLRLALLIALLAGVAGVTADLARAGTEPIWPTQQWQASSPEEQGMDSAALARLIDFGQTRNLDSLLIVRHGKMVLDAYYAPYTADIPHAVNSVTKAVVGTLAAIALKEGVLDSTSHPVNPAQRWTLWFDGDKFNLRGSLDGRAVSIDSDPGG
;
A
#
# COMPACT_ATOMS: atom_id res chain seq x y z
N MET A 1 0.36 -9.19 65.47
CA MET A 1 0.70 -9.60 64.08
C MET A 1 -0.25 -9.01 63.01
N ARG A 2 -0.90 -7.85 63.22
CA ARG A 2 -1.92 -7.29 62.31
C ARG A 2 -1.40 -6.27 61.28
N ASN A 3 -0.16 -5.82 61.41
CA ASN A 3 0.41 -4.70 60.64
C ASN A 3 1.19 -5.13 59.37
N SER A 4 1.47 -6.42 59.20
CA SER A 4 2.20 -6.94 58.04
C SER A 4 1.29 -7.06 56.80
N ARG A 5 0.06 -7.54 57.00
CA ARG A 5 -0.94 -7.71 55.92
C ARG A 5 -1.34 -6.39 55.25
N SER A 6 -1.46 -5.31 56.01
CA SER A 6 -1.81 -3.98 55.48
C SER A 6 -0.67 -3.30 54.72
N ARG A 7 0.59 -3.61 55.03
CA ARG A 7 1.76 -3.11 54.30
C ARG A 7 1.90 -3.79 52.95
N VAL A 8 1.66 -5.10 52.89
CA VAL A 8 1.67 -5.88 51.63
C VAL A 8 0.54 -5.44 50.69
N LEU A 9 -0.67 -5.22 51.21
CA LEU A 9 -1.80 -4.72 50.43
C LEU A 9 -1.56 -3.32 49.84
N ARG A 10 -0.96 -2.40 50.61
CA ARG A 10 -0.61 -1.06 50.12
C ARG A 10 0.48 -1.08 49.06
N LEU A 11 1.49 -1.95 49.22
CA LEU A 11 2.57 -2.10 48.25
C LEU A 11 2.04 -2.71 46.93
N ALA A 12 1.16 -3.70 47.01
CA ALA A 12 0.50 -4.27 45.84
C ALA A 12 -0.37 -3.24 45.09
N LEU A 13 -1.09 -2.38 45.82
CA LEU A 13 -1.89 -1.31 45.23
C LEU A 13 -1.03 -0.24 44.55
N LEU A 14 0.12 0.12 45.16
CA LEU A 14 1.07 1.06 44.58
C LEU A 14 1.74 0.50 43.32
N ILE A 15 2.11 -0.78 43.31
CA ILE A 15 2.68 -1.45 42.12
C ILE A 15 1.64 -1.52 40.99
N ALA A 16 0.38 -1.84 41.30
CA ALA A 16 -0.71 -1.85 40.31
C ALA A 16 -0.98 -0.45 39.73
N LEU A 17 -0.93 0.59 40.57
CA LEU A 17 -1.10 1.98 40.12
C LEU A 17 0.08 2.43 39.23
N LEU A 18 1.32 2.09 39.60
CA LEU A 18 2.52 2.39 38.81
C LEU A 18 2.52 1.64 37.46
N ALA A 19 2.08 0.38 37.43
CA ALA A 19 1.94 -0.39 36.19
C ALA A 19 0.85 0.20 35.27
N GLY A 20 -0.26 0.69 35.83
CA GLY A 20 -1.32 1.36 35.08
C GLY A 20 -0.87 2.66 34.43
N VAL A 21 -0.08 3.48 35.14
CA VAL A 21 0.46 4.74 34.60
C VAL A 21 1.47 4.47 33.48
N ALA A 22 2.34 3.46 33.63
CA ALA A 22 3.29 3.08 32.60
C ALA A 22 2.60 2.62 31.30
N GLY A 23 1.49 1.85 31.41
CA GLY A 23 0.68 1.44 30.27
C GLY A 23 0.07 2.62 29.51
N VAL A 24 -0.52 3.59 30.22
CA VAL A 24 -1.13 4.78 29.62
C VAL A 24 -0.08 5.66 28.91
N THR A 25 1.12 5.80 29.48
CA THR A 25 2.20 6.56 28.82
C THR A 25 2.72 5.89 27.54
N ALA A 26 2.73 4.55 27.49
CA ALA A 26 3.15 3.81 26.32
C ALA A 26 2.13 3.88 25.17
N ASP A 27 0.83 3.87 25.48
CA ASP A 27 -0.22 4.03 24.47
C ASP A 27 -0.29 5.46 23.92
N LEU A 28 -0.09 6.49 24.76
CA LEU A 28 0.00 7.88 24.30
C LEU A 28 1.24 8.13 23.44
N ALA A 29 2.36 7.46 23.72
CA ALA A 29 3.55 7.50 22.85
C ALA A 29 3.30 6.80 21.50
N ARG A 30 2.42 5.80 21.45
CA ARG A 30 2.05 5.11 20.19
C ARG A 30 1.00 5.85 19.37
N ALA A 31 0.19 6.71 19.99
CA ALA A 31 -0.83 7.52 19.32
C ALA A 31 -0.24 8.61 18.41
N GLY A 32 1.06 8.92 18.51
CA GLY A 32 1.75 9.91 17.67
C GLY A 32 2.35 9.38 16.36
N THR A 33 2.08 8.11 16.00
CA THR A 33 2.65 7.47 14.80
C THR A 33 1.53 6.89 13.95
N GLU A 34 0.52 7.69 13.61
CA GLU A 34 -0.28 7.34 12.44
C GLU A 34 0.65 7.27 11.24
N PRO A 35 0.62 6.16 10.49
CA PRO A 35 1.54 6.02 9.39
C PRO A 35 1.10 6.99 8.29
N ILE A 36 1.99 7.91 7.94
CA ILE A 36 1.80 8.88 6.85
C ILE A 36 1.80 8.09 5.54
N TRP A 37 0.63 7.56 5.17
CA TRP A 37 0.34 6.99 3.87
C TRP A 37 -0.59 7.94 3.14
N PRO A 38 -0.53 8.05 1.81
CA PRO A 38 -1.48 8.90 1.11
C PRO A 38 -2.89 8.38 1.37
N THR A 39 -3.71 9.19 2.01
CA THR A 39 -5.16 8.97 2.03
C THR A 39 -5.73 9.55 0.74
N GLN A 40 -5.75 10.88 0.62
CA GLN A 40 -6.21 11.59 -0.58
C GLN A 40 -5.05 12.17 -1.39
N GLN A 41 -3.99 12.66 -0.71
CA GLN A 41 -2.79 13.20 -1.34
C GLN A 41 -1.55 12.90 -0.50
N TRP A 42 -0.39 12.91 -1.15
CA TRP A 42 0.90 12.85 -0.46
C TRP A 42 1.23 14.21 0.17
N GLN A 43 1.76 14.19 1.38
CA GLN A 43 2.39 15.38 1.96
C GLN A 43 3.75 15.59 1.30
N ALA A 44 4.03 16.81 0.83
CA ALA A 44 5.34 17.16 0.30
C ALA A 44 6.35 17.42 1.43
N SER A 45 7.64 17.21 1.15
CA SER A 45 8.76 17.57 2.02
C SER A 45 9.98 17.87 1.18
N SER A 46 10.90 18.68 1.70
CA SER A 46 12.15 18.92 0.98
C SER A 46 13.04 17.66 0.98
N PRO A 47 13.95 17.53 -0.01
CA PRO A 47 14.98 16.50 0.01
C PRO A 47 15.76 16.47 1.32
N GLU A 48 16.19 17.63 1.82
CA GLU A 48 17.02 17.75 3.02
C GLU A 48 16.29 17.29 4.29
N GLU A 49 15.01 17.65 4.44
CA GLU A 49 14.16 17.17 5.54
C GLU A 49 14.00 15.65 5.52
N GLN A 50 14.04 15.06 4.33
CA GLN A 50 14.03 13.62 4.17
C GLN A 50 15.43 13.01 4.14
N GLY A 51 16.50 13.76 4.42
CA GLY A 51 17.88 13.28 4.45
C GLY A 51 18.41 12.87 3.08
N MET A 52 18.03 13.59 2.03
CA MET A 52 18.43 13.39 0.63
C MET A 52 19.18 14.63 0.12
N ASP A 53 20.19 14.40 -0.73
CA ASP A 53 20.97 15.46 -1.38
C ASP A 53 20.19 16.04 -2.58
N SER A 54 19.76 17.29 -2.48
CA SER A 54 19.05 17.98 -3.56
C SER A 54 19.89 18.12 -4.84
N ALA A 55 21.21 18.25 -4.74
CA ALA A 55 22.08 18.30 -5.90
C ALA A 55 22.13 16.94 -6.64
N ALA A 56 22.04 15.83 -5.91
CA ALA A 56 21.92 14.51 -6.51
C ALA A 56 20.57 14.31 -7.21
N LEU A 57 19.48 14.82 -6.61
CA LEU A 57 18.15 14.77 -7.23
C LEU A 57 18.07 15.64 -8.49
N ALA A 58 18.69 16.82 -8.49
CA ALA A 58 18.78 17.66 -9.68
C ALA A 58 19.48 16.93 -10.84
N ARG A 59 20.62 16.26 -10.57
CA ARG A 59 21.31 15.44 -11.58
C ARG A 59 20.45 14.27 -12.08
N LEU A 60 19.62 13.70 -11.22
CA LEU A 60 18.69 12.63 -11.61
C LEU A 60 17.57 13.17 -12.51
N ILE A 61 17.06 14.38 -12.24
CA ILE A 61 16.10 15.05 -13.12
C ILE A 61 16.72 15.26 -14.50
N ASP A 62 17.93 15.81 -14.57
CA ASP A 62 18.66 16.03 -15.83
C ASP A 62 18.87 14.70 -16.58
N PHE A 63 19.28 13.65 -15.86
CA PHE A 63 19.44 12.32 -16.43
C PHE A 63 18.14 11.79 -17.03
N GLY A 64 17.01 11.96 -16.35
CA GLY A 64 15.70 11.54 -16.85
C GLY A 64 15.34 12.19 -18.18
N GLN A 65 15.66 13.47 -18.34
CA GLN A 65 15.45 14.19 -19.60
C GLN A 65 16.29 13.61 -20.75
N THR A 66 17.54 13.21 -20.48
CA THR A 66 18.40 12.56 -21.50
C THR A 66 17.96 11.13 -21.87
N ARG A 67 17.04 10.54 -21.09
CA ARG A 67 16.57 9.15 -21.27
C ARG A 67 15.12 9.06 -21.76
N ASN A 68 14.50 10.17 -22.13
CA ASN A 68 13.10 10.24 -22.53
C ASN A 68 12.17 9.58 -21.49
N LEU A 69 12.41 9.85 -20.21
CA LEU A 69 11.42 9.49 -19.18
C LEU A 69 10.17 10.31 -19.38
N ASP A 70 9.01 9.72 -19.09
CA ASP A 70 7.74 10.45 -19.09
C ASP A 70 7.56 11.24 -17.78
N SER A 71 7.88 10.60 -16.65
CA SER A 71 7.81 11.17 -15.30
C SER A 71 8.77 10.49 -14.31
N LEU A 72 9.01 11.15 -13.18
CA LEU A 72 9.78 10.64 -12.04
C LEU A 72 9.13 11.11 -10.73
N LEU A 73 8.71 10.16 -9.91
CA LEU A 73 8.17 10.40 -8.56
C LEU A 73 9.07 9.73 -7.51
N ILE A 74 9.45 10.48 -6.48
CA ILE A 74 10.23 9.96 -5.35
C ILE A 74 9.49 10.27 -4.05
N VAL A 75 9.29 9.21 -3.29
CA VAL A 75 8.68 9.23 -1.96
C VAL A 75 9.68 8.68 -0.94
N ARG A 76 9.79 9.34 0.22
CA ARG A 76 10.56 8.85 1.36
C ARG A 76 9.87 9.16 2.68
N HIS A 77 9.89 8.20 3.61
CA HIS A 77 9.22 8.27 4.92
C HIS A 77 7.75 8.73 4.87
N GLY A 78 7.01 8.29 3.84
CA GLY A 78 5.59 8.66 3.68
C GLY A 78 5.35 10.04 3.06
N LYS A 79 6.41 10.76 2.65
CA LYS A 79 6.31 12.10 2.05
C LYS A 79 6.84 12.11 0.61
N MET A 80 6.18 12.88 -0.24
CA MET A 80 6.63 13.17 -1.60
C MET A 80 7.80 14.15 -1.54
N VAL A 81 8.93 13.75 -2.11
CA VAL A 81 10.17 14.54 -2.12
C VAL A 81 10.40 15.20 -3.47
N LEU A 82 10.00 14.53 -4.54
CA LEU A 82 10.20 14.98 -5.91
C LEU A 82 9.10 14.41 -6.79
N ASP A 83 8.52 15.25 -7.64
CA ASP A 83 7.53 14.88 -8.64
C ASP A 83 7.81 15.69 -9.91
N ALA A 84 8.31 15.04 -10.95
CA ALA A 84 8.79 15.66 -12.18
C ALA A 84 8.15 15.00 -13.40
N TYR A 85 7.77 15.82 -14.37
CA TYR A 85 7.18 15.40 -15.64
C TYR A 85 7.98 16.00 -16.79
N TYR A 86 8.18 15.21 -17.85
CA TYR A 86 8.95 15.64 -19.01
C TYR A 86 8.03 15.79 -20.22
N ALA A 87 8.19 16.88 -20.96
CA ALA A 87 7.33 17.18 -22.10
C ALA A 87 7.34 16.05 -23.15
N PRO A 88 6.17 15.69 -23.72
CA PRO A 88 4.87 16.38 -23.60
C PRO A 88 4.00 15.93 -22.40
N TYR A 89 4.50 15.08 -21.51
CA TYR A 89 3.72 14.50 -20.43
C TYR A 89 3.50 15.46 -19.26
N THR A 90 2.37 15.29 -18.59
CA THR A 90 1.94 16.05 -17.41
C THR A 90 1.27 15.09 -16.42
N ALA A 91 1.02 15.56 -15.20
CA ALA A 91 0.33 14.78 -14.16
C ALA A 91 -1.05 14.24 -14.60
N ASP A 92 -1.70 14.91 -15.54
CA ASP A 92 -3.07 14.61 -15.97
C ASP A 92 -3.12 13.67 -17.19
N ILE A 93 -1.97 13.32 -17.78
CA ILE A 93 -1.92 12.41 -18.94
C ILE A 93 -1.81 10.97 -18.43
N PRO A 94 -2.79 10.09 -18.76
CA PRO A 94 -2.73 8.69 -18.35
C PRO A 94 -1.58 7.94 -19.03
N HIS A 95 -0.93 7.04 -18.29
CA HIS A 95 0.12 6.16 -18.79
C HIS A 95 -0.30 4.68 -18.70
N ALA A 96 0.00 3.92 -19.75
CA ALA A 96 -0.15 2.47 -19.74
C ALA A 96 0.93 1.84 -18.84
N VAL A 97 0.57 1.53 -17.59
CA VAL A 97 1.51 0.99 -16.58
C VAL A 97 1.73 -0.53 -16.69
N ASN A 98 0.99 -1.21 -17.57
CA ASN A 98 1.18 -2.62 -17.91
C ASN A 98 1.28 -3.54 -16.67
N SER A 99 2.45 -4.17 -16.45
CA SER A 99 2.63 -5.16 -15.38
C SER A 99 2.59 -4.58 -13.96
N VAL A 100 2.57 -3.26 -13.78
CA VAL A 100 2.26 -2.63 -12.48
C VAL A 100 0.91 -3.12 -11.93
N THR A 101 -0.06 -3.40 -12.81
CA THR A 101 -1.36 -3.97 -12.44
C THR A 101 -1.23 -5.26 -11.63
N LYS A 102 -0.20 -6.08 -11.87
CA LYS A 102 0.01 -7.34 -11.12
C LYS A 102 0.35 -7.09 -9.66
N ALA A 103 1.09 -6.03 -9.35
CA ALA A 103 1.40 -5.66 -7.96
C ALA A 103 0.12 -5.22 -7.22
N VAL A 104 -0.73 -4.43 -7.89
CA VAL A 104 -2.02 -4.00 -7.34
C VAL A 104 -2.94 -5.21 -7.08
N VAL A 105 -3.14 -6.06 -8.09
CA VAL A 105 -3.98 -7.25 -7.97
C VAL A 105 -3.43 -8.23 -6.93
N GLY A 106 -2.11 -8.45 -6.89
CA GLY A 106 -1.46 -9.29 -5.89
C GLY A 106 -1.66 -8.77 -4.47
N THR A 107 -1.59 -7.44 -4.27
CA THR A 107 -1.86 -6.80 -2.97
C THR A 107 -3.32 -6.98 -2.56
N LEU A 108 -4.27 -6.76 -3.47
CA LEU A 108 -5.69 -6.98 -3.22
C LEU A 108 -5.98 -8.45 -2.89
N ALA A 109 -5.35 -9.40 -3.58
CA ALA A 109 -5.47 -10.82 -3.27
C ALA A 109 -4.92 -11.15 -1.87
N ALA A 110 -3.79 -10.57 -1.47
CA ALA A 110 -3.23 -10.73 -0.13
C ALA A 110 -4.15 -10.14 0.96
N ILE A 111 -4.78 -8.99 0.70
CA ILE A 111 -5.80 -8.41 1.58
C ILE A 111 -7.00 -9.36 1.70
N ALA A 112 -7.53 -9.86 0.59
CA ALA A 112 -8.66 -10.80 0.58
C ALA A 112 -8.36 -12.10 1.34
N LEU A 113 -7.13 -12.63 1.26
CA LEU A 113 -6.67 -13.76 2.07
C LEU A 113 -6.64 -13.42 3.56
N LYS A 114 -6.08 -12.24 3.91
CA LYS A 114 -6.02 -11.76 5.29
C LYS A 114 -7.42 -11.57 5.90
N GLU A 115 -8.38 -11.10 5.11
CA GLU A 115 -9.77 -10.88 5.51
C GLU A 115 -10.61 -12.17 5.49
N GLY A 116 -10.07 -13.29 5.02
CA GLY A 116 -10.77 -14.58 4.94
C GLY A 116 -11.80 -14.65 3.81
N VAL A 117 -11.82 -13.68 2.90
CA VAL A 117 -12.61 -13.73 1.65
C VAL A 117 -12.08 -14.82 0.74
N LEU A 118 -10.75 -14.95 0.65
CA LEU A 118 -10.07 -16.11 0.08
C LEU A 118 -9.51 -16.95 1.24
N ASP A 119 -9.61 -18.27 1.12
CA ASP A 119 -9.22 -19.20 2.19
C ASP A 119 -7.73 -19.61 2.09
N SER A 120 -7.22 -19.82 0.88
CA SER A 120 -5.82 -20.22 0.66
C SER A 120 -5.36 -19.94 -0.78
N THR A 121 -4.06 -19.66 -0.95
CA THR A 121 -3.42 -19.58 -2.27
C THR A 121 -3.36 -20.92 -3.00
N SER A 122 -3.54 -22.03 -2.27
CA SER A 122 -3.50 -23.39 -2.80
C SER A 122 -4.89 -23.99 -3.03
N HIS A 123 -5.96 -23.24 -2.72
CA HIS A 123 -7.31 -23.73 -2.96
C HIS A 123 -7.53 -23.94 -4.47
N PRO A 124 -7.96 -25.13 -4.91
CA PRO A 124 -8.22 -25.37 -6.32
C PRO A 124 -9.40 -24.52 -6.80
N VAL A 125 -9.19 -23.74 -7.86
CA VAL A 125 -10.31 -23.05 -8.50
C VAL A 125 -11.32 -24.09 -8.98
N ASN A 126 -12.61 -23.87 -8.69
CA ASN A 126 -13.68 -24.80 -9.01
C ASN A 126 -13.64 -25.16 -10.52
N PRO A 127 -13.39 -26.43 -10.90
CA PRO A 127 -13.29 -26.81 -12.31
C PRO A 127 -14.62 -26.68 -13.06
N ALA A 128 -15.76 -26.62 -12.37
CA ALA A 128 -17.06 -26.33 -12.97
C ALA A 128 -17.20 -24.84 -13.37
N GLN A 129 -16.45 -23.94 -12.73
CA GLN A 129 -16.27 -22.56 -13.15
C GLN A 129 -15.11 -22.48 -14.14
N ARG A 130 -15.28 -23.14 -15.28
CA ARG A 130 -14.30 -23.09 -16.37
C ARG A 130 -14.40 -21.76 -17.09
N TRP A 131 -13.32 -21.01 -17.04
CA TRP A 131 -13.13 -19.82 -17.85
C TRP A 131 -12.26 -20.16 -19.04
N THR A 132 -12.68 -19.72 -20.22
CA THR A 132 -11.88 -19.82 -21.44
C THR A 132 -11.36 -18.43 -21.75
N LEU A 133 -10.04 -18.31 -21.82
CA LEU A 133 -9.33 -17.11 -22.25
C LEU A 133 -8.75 -17.37 -23.63
N TRP A 134 -8.97 -16.46 -24.57
CA TRP A 134 -8.30 -16.47 -25.86
C TRP A 134 -8.01 -15.04 -26.33
N PHE A 135 -7.08 -14.94 -27.27
CA PHE A 135 -6.66 -13.68 -27.85
C PHE A 135 -7.08 -13.60 -29.33
N ASP A 136 -7.54 -12.42 -29.75
CA ASP A 136 -7.86 -12.08 -31.13
C ASP A 136 -7.10 -10.80 -31.49
N GLY A 137 -5.91 -10.97 -32.09
CA GLY A 137 -4.92 -9.89 -32.21
C GLY A 137 -4.51 -9.39 -30.82
N ASP A 138 -4.65 -8.08 -30.60
CA ASP A 138 -4.33 -7.43 -29.33
C ASP A 138 -5.48 -7.48 -28.31
N LYS A 139 -6.61 -8.10 -28.66
CA LYS A 139 -7.77 -8.22 -27.76
C LYS A 139 -7.71 -9.52 -26.99
N PHE A 140 -8.00 -9.49 -25.70
CA PHE A 140 -8.33 -10.68 -24.93
C PHE A 140 -9.84 -10.82 -24.79
N ASN A 141 -10.31 -12.06 -24.79
CA ASN A 141 -11.69 -12.42 -24.58
C ASN A 141 -11.74 -13.48 -23.49
N LEU A 142 -12.61 -13.28 -22.51
CA LEU A 142 -12.80 -14.18 -21.39
C LEU A 142 -14.27 -14.58 -21.32
N ARG A 143 -14.57 -15.89 -21.36
CA ARG A 143 -15.93 -16.41 -21.16
C ARG A 143 -15.98 -17.50 -20.11
N GLY A 144 -17.03 -17.49 -19.31
CA GLY A 144 -17.28 -18.50 -18.29
C GLY A 144 -18.72 -18.50 -17.82
N SER A 145 -18.96 -19.20 -16.71
CA SER A 145 -20.23 -19.21 -16.01
C SER A 145 -20.00 -18.88 -14.54
N LEU A 146 -20.76 -17.91 -14.02
CA LEU A 146 -20.78 -17.53 -12.62
C LEU A 146 -22.20 -17.75 -12.10
N ASP A 147 -22.35 -18.59 -11.08
CA ASP A 147 -23.64 -18.98 -10.49
C ASP A 147 -24.68 -19.46 -11.52
N GLY A 148 -24.21 -20.21 -12.53
CA GLY A 148 -25.05 -20.75 -13.59
C GLY A 148 -25.40 -19.75 -14.69
N ARG A 149 -24.93 -18.50 -14.62
CA ARG A 149 -25.12 -17.48 -15.65
C ARG A 149 -23.87 -17.35 -16.51
N ALA A 150 -24.05 -17.34 -17.83
CA ALA A 150 -22.96 -17.04 -18.75
C ALA A 150 -22.47 -15.60 -18.56
N VAL A 151 -21.16 -15.43 -18.42
CA VAL A 151 -20.48 -14.13 -18.28
C VAL A 151 -19.38 -14.04 -19.34
N SER A 152 -19.24 -12.86 -19.95
CA SER A 152 -18.18 -12.53 -20.89
C SER A 152 -17.53 -11.21 -20.53
N ILE A 153 -16.20 -11.13 -20.68
CA ILE A 153 -15.40 -9.91 -20.57
C ILE A 153 -14.54 -9.85 -21.83
N ASP A 154 -14.74 -8.81 -22.62
CA ASP A 154 -13.98 -8.56 -23.84
C ASP A 154 -13.18 -7.28 -23.64
N SER A 155 -11.90 -7.28 -24.03
CA SER A 155 -11.07 -6.08 -23.93
C SER A 155 -11.33 -5.12 -25.08
N ASP A 156 -11.38 -3.82 -24.79
CA ASP A 156 -11.35 -2.80 -25.83
C ASP A 156 -10.01 -2.79 -26.59
N PRO A 157 -10.01 -2.44 -27.90
CA PRO A 157 -8.78 -2.28 -28.65
C PRO A 157 -8.00 -1.05 -28.16
N GLY A 158 -6.78 -1.27 -27.64
CA GLY A 158 -5.76 -0.22 -27.45
C GLY A 158 -5.78 0.52 -26.12
N GLY A 159 -5.57 -0.20 -25.01
CA GLY A 159 -5.20 0.40 -23.71
C GLY A 159 -3.70 0.44 -23.52
#